data_AF-A0A143X3V6-F1
#
_entry.id   AF-A0A143X3V6-F1
#
_cell.length_a   1.000
_cell.length_b   1.000
_cell.length_c   1.000
_cell.angle_alpha   90.00
_cell.angle_beta   90.00
_cell.angle_gamma   90.00
#
_symmetry.space_group_name_H-M   'P 1'
#
loop_
_entity.id
_entity.type
_entity.pdbx_description
1 polymer ?
#
loop_
_entity_poly.entity_id
_entity_poly.type
_entity_poly.pdbx_seq_one_letter_code
_entity_poly.pdbx_strand_id
1 'polypeptide(L)'
;MFQNLGENQVKEIINAAKFSIFFVDDFQMVTTKDIGSTEEIKKWCRFYDAEVYEDELISQFRCNGSDSYLSWIDNVLEISMEATDDFDHDYDIRICDTPEEVRQLIFEKNKINNKSRMVAGYCWDWIKDGKNNSEVHDIQIGNFGMSWNLGSSSTWAIDPESVNEIGCIHTCQGLEFDYVGVIIGNDLRYDNGIVTDFFQRARTDQSIKGLVLCQEKVPVKMRNMHSYTQLPVHCIDFFL
;
A
#
# COMPACT_ATOMS: atom_id res chain seq x y z
N MET A 1 17.54 8.54 -3.23
CA MET A 1 18.02 9.20 -2.00
C MET A 1 19.21 8.41 -1.49
N PHE A 2 20.36 9.04 -1.21
CA PHE A 2 21.60 8.34 -0.87
C PHE A 2 21.50 7.67 0.51
N GLN A 3 21.16 6.39 0.55
CA GLN A 3 21.01 5.59 1.78
C GLN A 3 22.32 5.42 2.60
N ASN A 4 23.46 5.92 2.11
CA ASN A 4 24.79 5.61 2.62
C ASN A 4 25.54 6.82 3.21
N LEU A 5 24.91 7.99 3.30
CA LEU A 5 25.59 9.24 3.70
C LEU A 5 25.07 9.87 4.99
N GLY A 6 23.93 9.41 5.52
CA GLY A 6 23.34 9.91 6.77
C GLY A 6 23.26 8.82 7.85
N GLU A 7 23.27 9.23 9.11
CA GLU A 7 23.18 8.31 10.26
C GLU A 7 21.72 7.95 10.56
N ASN A 8 20.85 8.96 10.61
CA ASN A 8 19.40 8.81 10.78
C ASN A 8 18.72 10.14 10.39
N GLN A 9 17.74 10.09 9.49
CA GLN A 9 17.13 11.31 8.94
C GLN A 9 16.41 12.15 10.00
N VAL A 10 15.69 11.51 10.93
CA VAL A 10 14.98 12.20 12.01
C VAL A 10 15.97 12.90 12.94
N LYS A 11 17.05 12.19 13.31
CA LYS A 11 18.15 12.74 14.11
C LYS A 11 18.76 13.99 13.46
N GLU A 12 19.05 13.91 12.16
CA GLU A 12 19.65 15.00 11.40
C GLU A 12 18.71 16.20 11.27
N ILE A 13 17.42 15.99 11.03
CA ILE A 13 16.41 17.06 10.95
C ILE A 13 16.26 17.79 12.29
N ILE A 14 16.15 17.05 13.40
CA ILE A 14 16.05 17.64 14.74
C ILE A 14 17.29 18.48 15.07
N ASN A 15 18.49 17.99 14.73
CA ASN A 15 19.73 18.69 15.02
C ASN A 15 20.01 19.89 14.09
N ALA A 16 19.47 19.88 12.87
CA ALA A 16 19.73 20.93 11.88
C ALA A 16 18.81 22.16 12.01
N ALA A 17 17.66 22.03 12.68
CA ALA A 17 16.64 23.08 12.76
C ALA A 17 16.38 23.52 14.21
N LYS A 18 15.90 24.77 14.35
CA LYS A 18 15.43 25.27 15.66
C LYS A 18 14.03 24.78 16.02
N PHE A 19 13.27 24.40 15.00
CA PHE A 19 11.89 23.94 15.10
C PHE A 19 11.61 23.05 13.88
N SER A 20 11.12 21.85 14.14
CA SER A 20 10.83 20.84 13.12
C SER A 20 9.37 20.41 13.27
N ILE A 21 8.65 20.37 12.16
CA ILE A 21 7.28 19.83 12.10
C ILE A 21 7.37 18.50 11.36
N PHE A 22 6.87 17.44 11.98
CA PHE A 22 6.76 16.13 11.36
C PHE A 22 5.29 15.83 11.10
N PHE A 23 4.97 15.46 9.86
CA PHE A 23 3.69 14.86 9.51
C PHE A 23 3.94 13.35 9.36
N VAL A 24 3.29 12.57 10.21
CA VAL A 24 3.49 11.12 10.29
C VAL A 24 2.15 10.41 10.34
N ASP A 25 2.12 9.22 9.75
CA ASP A 25 1.04 8.27 9.87
C ASP A 25 1.69 6.89 10.01
N ASP A 26 1.66 6.35 11.23
CA ASP A 26 2.33 5.08 11.57
C ASP A 26 1.68 3.88 10.83
N PHE A 27 0.45 4.03 10.32
CA PHE A 27 -0.21 3.00 9.51
C PHE A 27 0.19 3.03 8.04
N GLN A 28 0.93 4.05 7.60
CA GLN A 28 1.36 4.24 6.21
C GLN A 28 2.81 3.79 5.95
N MET A 29 3.42 3.08 6.90
CA MET A 29 4.76 2.53 6.75
C MET A 29 4.76 1.31 5.82
N VAL A 30 5.32 1.46 4.62
CA VAL A 30 5.30 0.41 3.58
C VAL A 30 6.53 -0.50 3.66
N THR A 31 7.62 -0.05 4.26
CA THR A 31 8.83 -0.86 4.42
C THR A 31 9.34 -0.91 5.86
N THR A 32 9.90 -2.06 6.24
CA THR A 32 10.60 -2.26 7.52
C THR A 32 11.84 -1.36 7.71
N LYS A 33 12.22 -0.60 6.67
CA LYS A 33 13.32 0.36 6.70
C LYS A 33 12.83 1.81 6.73
N ASP A 34 11.52 2.04 6.72
CA ASP A 34 10.97 3.38 6.80
C ASP A 34 11.33 3.96 8.17
N ILE A 35 11.92 5.15 8.14
CA ILE A 35 12.38 5.91 9.31
C ILE A 35 11.34 7.00 9.53
N GLY A 36 11.00 7.28 10.79
CA GLY A 36 10.06 8.37 11.12
C GLY A 36 8.76 7.94 11.77
N SER A 37 8.71 6.75 12.38
CA SER A 37 7.61 6.43 13.29
C SER A 37 7.53 7.46 14.42
N THR A 38 6.33 7.65 14.94
CA THR A 38 6.08 8.55 16.08
C THR A 38 7.00 8.23 17.26
N GLU A 39 7.22 6.94 17.55
CA GLU A 39 8.12 6.49 18.61
C GLU A 39 9.59 6.87 18.35
N GLU A 40 10.06 6.72 17.10
CA GLU A 40 11.42 7.05 16.73
C GLU A 40 11.69 8.57 16.83
N ILE A 41 10.73 9.39 16.41
CA ILE A 41 10.81 10.85 16.56
C ILE A 41 10.90 11.23 18.03
N LYS A 42 10.00 10.70 18.87
CA LYS A 42 10.03 10.96 20.32
C LYS A 42 11.34 10.52 20.96
N LYS A 43 11.92 9.40 20.53
CA LYS A 43 13.23 8.92 21.01
C LYS A 43 14.34 9.93 20.72
N TRP A 44 14.43 10.46 19.50
CA TRP A 44 15.48 11.42 19.14
C TRP A 44 15.24 12.81 19.73
N CYS A 45 13.99 13.25 19.88
CA CYS A 45 13.69 14.49 20.62
C CYS A 45 14.18 14.41 22.07
N ARG A 46 13.94 13.29 22.76
CA ARG A 46 14.46 13.06 24.13
C ARG A 46 15.99 13.05 24.18
N PHE A 47 16.64 12.49 23.16
CA PHE A 47 18.11 12.45 23.10
C PHE A 47 18.72 13.85 22.99
N TYR A 48 18.07 14.76 22.25
CA TYR A 48 18.52 16.14 22.07
C TYR A 48 17.95 17.15 23.07
N ASP A 49 17.19 16.68 24.07
CA ASP A 49 16.48 17.53 25.04
C ASP A 49 15.56 18.55 24.36
N ALA A 50 14.90 18.13 23.28
CA ALA A 50 13.94 18.94 22.54
C ALA A 50 12.53 18.80 23.12
N GLU A 51 11.81 19.92 23.20
CA GLU A 51 10.39 19.92 23.57
C GLU A 51 9.55 19.27 22.46
N VAL A 52 8.59 18.43 22.85
CA VAL A 52 7.73 17.69 21.92
C VAL A 52 6.29 18.12 22.15
N TYR A 53 5.66 18.62 21.08
CA TYR A 53 4.22 18.81 21.00
C TYR A 53 3.67 17.82 19.97
N GLU A 54 2.62 17.11 20.34
CA GLU A 54 1.96 16.10 19.53
C GLU A 54 0.47 16.45 19.45
N ASP A 55 -0.06 16.40 18.24
CA ASP A 55 -1.45 16.67 17.94
C ASP A 55 -1.90 15.72 16.83
N GLU A 56 -3.20 15.42 16.80
CA GLU A 56 -3.77 14.47 15.85
C GLU A 56 -4.73 15.20 14.90
N LEU A 57 -4.53 15.02 13.60
CA LEU A 57 -5.43 15.54 12.58
C LEU A 57 -6.60 14.58 12.40
N ILE A 58 -7.65 14.77 13.20
CA ILE A 58 -8.82 13.88 13.23
C ILE A 58 -9.67 14.00 11.95
N SER A 59 -9.74 15.18 11.34
CA SER A 59 -10.59 15.42 10.17
C SER A 59 -9.87 15.10 8.85
N GLN A 60 -10.36 14.09 8.12
CA GLN A 60 -9.93 13.81 6.74
C GLN A 60 -10.89 14.43 5.74
N PHE A 61 -10.39 15.31 4.86
CA PHE A 61 -11.18 15.91 3.77
C PHE A 61 -11.02 15.17 2.43
N ARG A 62 -10.22 14.10 2.41
CA ARG A 62 -10.13 13.19 1.27
C ARG A 62 -11.39 12.32 1.21
N CYS A 63 -11.64 11.70 0.07
CA CYS A 63 -12.78 10.80 -0.11
C CYS A 63 -14.16 11.45 0.07
N ASN A 64 -14.30 12.71 -0.36
CA ASN A 64 -15.53 13.51 -0.20
C ASN A 64 -16.03 13.64 1.27
N GLY A 65 -15.17 13.31 2.26
CA GLY A 65 -15.56 13.29 3.68
C GLY A 65 -16.38 12.07 4.10
N SER A 66 -16.33 10.98 3.33
CA SER A 66 -17.07 9.75 3.62
C SER A 66 -16.33 8.86 4.63
N ASP A 67 -16.42 9.22 5.92
CA ASP A 67 -15.92 8.40 7.02
C ASP A 67 -16.57 6.99 7.01
N SER A 68 -17.79 6.88 6.47
CA SER A 68 -18.52 5.62 6.29
C SER A 68 -17.88 4.71 5.25
N TYR A 69 -17.35 5.23 4.14
CA TYR A 69 -16.60 4.41 3.17
C TYR A 69 -15.37 3.77 3.83
N LEU A 70 -14.58 4.57 4.55
CA LEU A 70 -13.38 4.13 5.26
C LEU A 70 -13.73 3.07 6.30
N SER A 71 -14.74 3.36 7.11
CA SER A 71 -15.25 2.42 8.12
C SER A 71 -15.71 1.12 7.46
N TRP A 72 -16.45 1.19 6.36
CA TRP A 72 -16.90 -0.01 5.65
C TRP A 72 -15.72 -0.87 5.13
N ILE A 73 -14.65 -0.26 4.61
CA ILE A 73 -13.43 -1.00 4.20
C ILE A 73 -12.79 -1.71 5.41
N ASP A 74 -12.66 -1.02 6.54
CA ASP A 74 -12.10 -1.62 7.76
C ASP A 74 -12.93 -2.81 8.26
N ASN A 75 -14.25 -2.73 8.12
CA ASN A 75 -15.17 -3.82 8.44
C ASN A 75 -14.98 -5.01 7.49
N VAL A 76 -15.00 -4.76 6.18
CA VAL A 76 -14.83 -5.79 5.13
C VAL A 76 -13.48 -6.51 5.26
N LEU A 77 -12.44 -5.78 5.64
CA LEU A 77 -11.10 -6.33 5.84
C LEU A 77 -10.86 -6.89 7.25
N GLU A 78 -11.88 -6.88 8.12
CA GLU A 78 -11.83 -7.35 9.50
C GLU A 78 -10.70 -6.67 10.32
N ILE A 79 -10.36 -5.42 9.99
CA ILE A 79 -9.30 -4.64 10.65
C ILE A 79 -9.80 -4.06 11.97
N SER A 80 -11.04 -3.56 11.99
CA SER A 80 -11.67 -2.99 13.19
C SER A 80 -13.08 -3.52 13.39
N MET A 81 -13.38 -3.97 14.61
CA MET A 81 -14.73 -4.41 15.01
C MET A 81 -15.66 -3.23 15.35
N GLU A 82 -15.13 -2.01 15.44
CA GLU A 82 -15.91 -0.79 15.67
C GLU A 82 -16.43 -0.16 14.37
N ALA A 83 -16.06 -0.78 13.25
CA ALA A 83 -16.41 -0.35 11.92
C ALA A 83 -17.89 -0.62 11.59
N THR A 84 -18.47 0.27 10.79
CA THR A 84 -19.90 0.26 10.45
C THR A 84 -20.11 -0.41 9.08
N ASP A 85 -21.23 -1.12 8.92
CA ASP A 85 -21.66 -1.74 7.64
C ASP A 85 -22.44 -0.76 6.73
N ASP A 86 -22.65 0.47 7.19
CA ASP A 86 -23.30 1.54 6.43
C ASP A 86 -22.32 2.08 5.39
N PHE A 87 -22.68 1.91 4.12
CA PHE A 87 -21.86 2.31 2.98
C PHE A 87 -22.47 3.54 2.32
N ASP A 88 -21.65 4.58 2.14
CA ASP A 88 -22.07 5.81 1.49
C ASP A 88 -22.38 5.60 0.00
N HIS A 89 -23.49 6.15 -0.47
CA HIS A 89 -23.97 5.99 -1.83
C HIS A 89 -23.19 6.84 -2.87
N ASP A 90 -22.23 7.65 -2.43
CA ASP A 90 -21.38 8.47 -3.31
C ASP A 90 -20.29 7.66 -4.03
N TYR A 91 -20.04 6.41 -3.61
CA TYR A 91 -19.04 5.53 -4.21
C TYR A 91 -19.64 4.39 -5.05
N ASP A 92 -19.07 4.15 -6.23
CA ASP A 92 -19.43 3.03 -7.11
C ASP A 92 -18.42 1.88 -6.94
N ILE A 93 -18.76 0.91 -6.06
CA ILE A 93 -17.97 -0.32 -5.88
C ILE A 93 -18.53 -1.42 -6.76
N ARG A 94 -17.64 -2.09 -7.49
CA ARG A 94 -17.98 -3.22 -8.35
C ARG A 94 -17.02 -4.37 -8.13
N ILE A 95 -17.59 -5.56 -8.01
CA ILE A 95 -16.83 -6.82 -8.05
C ILE A 95 -16.94 -7.32 -9.48
N CYS A 96 -15.78 -7.55 -10.11
CA CYS A 96 -15.68 -8.09 -11.45
C CYS A 96 -15.18 -9.54 -11.38
N ASP A 97 -15.69 -10.39 -12.26
CA ASP A 97 -15.30 -11.81 -12.29
C ASP A 97 -13.93 -12.00 -12.97
N THR A 98 -13.52 -11.04 -13.81
CA THR A 98 -12.25 -11.13 -14.55
C THR A 98 -11.46 -9.81 -14.52
N PRO A 99 -10.11 -9.87 -14.55
CA PRO A 99 -9.27 -8.68 -14.64
C PRO A 99 -9.45 -7.91 -15.97
N GLU A 100 -9.93 -8.59 -17.01
CA GLU A 100 -10.24 -7.99 -18.30
C GLU A 100 -11.43 -7.03 -18.22
N GLU A 101 -12.47 -7.38 -17.45
CA GLU A 101 -13.61 -6.48 -17.18
C GLU A 101 -13.14 -5.21 -16.46
N VAL A 102 -12.29 -5.36 -15.44
CA VAL A 102 -11.70 -4.23 -14.72
C VAL A 102 -10.93 -3.32 -15.68
N ARG A 103 -10.10 -3.91 -16.55
CA ARG A 103 -9.35 -3.16 -17.56
C ARG A 103 -10.27 -2.36 -18.48
N GLN A 104 -11.31 -2.98 -19.02
CA GLN A 104 -12.25 -2.31 -19.92
C GLN A 104 -12.96 -1.14 -19.23
N LEU A 105 -13.45 -1.34 -18.01
CA LEU A 105 -14.09 -0.28 -17.22
C LEU A 105 -13.13 0.89 -16.97
N ILE A 106 -11.89 0.59 -16.55
CA ILE A 106 -10.89 1.62 -16.31
C ILE A 106 -10.54 2.37 -17.60
N PHE A 107 -10.41 1.68 -18.73
CA PHE A 107 -10.13 2.33 -20.02
C PHE A 107 -11.28 3.24 -20.46
N GLU A 108 -12.53 2.85 -20.21
CA GLU A 108 -13.69 3.69 -20.49
C GLU A 108 -13.72 4.93 -19.60
N LYS A 109 -13.48 4.77 -18.29
CA LYS A 109 -13.44 5.89 -17.34
C LYS A 109 -12.26 6.81 -17.60
N ASN A 110 -11.10 6.27 -17.96
CA ASN A 110 -9.90 7.05 -18.21
C ASN A 110 -10.06 8.02 -19.41
N LYS A 111 -10.92 7.68 -20.39
CA LYS A 111 -11.21 8.57 -21.54
C LYS A 111 -11.86 9.91 -21.14
N ILE A 112 -12.45 9.99 -19.94
CA ILE A 112 -13.15 11.20 -19.48
C ILE A 112 -12.14 12.31 -19.16
N ASN A 113 -11.12 12.01 -18.35
CA ASN A 113 -10.21 13.02 -17.81
C ASN A 113 -8.80 12.51 -17.46
N ASN A 114 -8.43 11.32 -17.92
CA ASN A 114 -7.15 10.68 -17.66
C ASN A 114 -6.81 10.43 -16.17
N LYS A 115 -7.82 10.28 -15.30
CA LYS A 115 -7.64 10.02 -13.87
C LYS A 115 -8.12 8.64 -13.43
N SER A 116 -7.96 7.63 -14.28
CA SER A 116 -8.31 6.26 -13.91
C SER A 116 -7.14 5.32 -14.15
N ARG A 117 -6.80 4.49 -13.15
CA ARG A 117 -5.65 3.59 -13.23
C ARG A 117 -5.97 2.22 -12.64
N MET A 118 -5.28 1.21 -13.14
CA MET A 118 -5.26 -0.10 -12.52
C MET A 118 -4.09 -0.18 -11.55
N VAL A 119 -4.31 -0.82 -10.40
CA VAL A 119 -3.32 -1.04 -9.35
C VAL A 119 -3.38 -2.47 -8.86
N ALA A 120 -2.27 -2.95 -8.33
CA ALA A 120 -2.20 -4.28 -7.74
C ALA A 120 -1.16 -4.34 -6.62
N GLY A 121 -1.39 -5.25 -5.67
CA GLY A 121 -0.38 -5.63 -4.68
C GLY A 121 0.79 -6.41 -5.31
N TYR A 122 1.95 -6.43 -4.65
CA TYR A 122 3.13 -7.14 -5.14
C TYR A 122 2.99 -8.66 -5.06
N CYS A 123 2.20 -9.27 -5.95
CA CYS A 123 2.06 -10.72 -6.07
C CYS A 123 2.81 -11.31 -7.26
N TRP A 124 3.15 -10.48 -8.25
CA TRP A 124 3.84 -10.90 -9.47
C TRP A 124 5.26 -10.38 -9.51
N ASP A 125 6.20 -11.26 -9.85
CA ASP A 125 7.61 -10.92 -9.96
C ASP A 125 7.84 -9.95 -11.13
N TRP A 126 8.72 -8.97 -10.92
CA TRP A 126 9.18 -8.10 -12.01
C TRP A 126 10.11 -8.86 -12.95
N ILE A 127 9.78 -8.87 -14.24
CA ILE A 127 10.62 -9.46 -15.27
C ILE A 127 11.77 -8.50 -15.58
N LYS A 128 12.94 -8.79 -15.02
CA LYS A 128 14.14 -7.93 -15.10
C LYS A 128 14.58 -7.60 -16.53
N ASP A 129 14.39 -8.53 -17.46
CA ASP A 129 14.77 -8.38 -18.88
C ASP A 129 13.73 -7.60 -19.70
N GLY A 130 12.53 -7.37 -19.15
CA GLY A 130 11.44 -6.56 -19.73
C GLY A 130 11.35 -5.15 -19.17
N LYS A 131 12.33 -4.74 -18.35
CA LYS A 131 12.32 -3.45 -17.67
C LYS A 131 12.25 -2.31 -18.70
N ASN A 132 11.14 -1.58 -18.70
CA ASN A 132 10.77 -0.51 -19.63
C ASN A 132 10.20 -0.96 -20.99
N ASN A 133 9.67 -2.18 -21.09
CA ASN A 133 8.90 -2.63 -22.25
C ASN A 133 7.47 -3.01 -21.84
N SER A 134 6.50 -2.18 -22.21
CA SER A 134 5.08 -2.43 -21.91
C SER A 134 4.50 -3.65 -22.64
N GLU A 135 5.19 -4.18 -23.66
CA GLU A 135 4.84 -5.45 -24.33
C GLU A 135 5.25 -6.69 -23.51
N VAL A 136 6.03 -6.51 -22.43
CA VAL A 136 6.42 -7.62 -21.54
C VAL A 136 5.50 -7.64 -20.34
N HIS A 137 4.50 -8.52 -20.39
CA HIS A 137 3.51 -8.64 -19.33
C HIS A 137 4.08 -9.37 -18.10
N ASP A 138 4.35 -8.62 -17.04
CA ASP A 138 4.76 -9.16 -15.73
C ASP A 138 3.61 -9.85 -15.00
N ILE A 139 2.41 -9.26 -15.07
CA ILE A 139 1.21 -9.72 -14.37
C ILE A 139 0.43 -10.61 -15.32
N GLN A 140 0.49 -11.92 -15.10
CA GLN A 140 -0.25 -12.92 -15.88
C GLN A 140 -1.32 -13.59 -15.02
N ILE A 141 -2.59 -13.49 -15.45
CA ILE A 141 -3.75 -14.11 -14.81
C ILE A 141 -4.57 -14.83 -15.88
N GLY A 142 -4.37 -16.13 -16.03
CA GLY A 142 -4.95 -16.88 -17.15
C GLY A 142 -4.49 -16.30 -18.49
N ASN A 143 -5.43 -15.80 -19.30
CA ASN A 143 -5.13 -15.15 -20.59
C ASN A 143 -4.86 -13.64 -20.48
N PHE A 144 -5.14 -13.04 -19.33
CA PHE A 144 -4.88 -11.63 -19.09
C PHE A 144 -3.39 -11.41 -18.80
N GLY A 145 -2.82 -10.38 -19.42
CA GLY A 145 -1.43 -9.97 -19.25
C GLY A 145 -1.32 -8.45 -19.27
N MET A 146 -0.63 -7.88 -18.29
CA MET A 146 -0.28 -6.45 -18.25
C MET A 146 1.09 -6.25 -17.58
N SER A 147 1.72 -5.13 -17.88
CA SER A 147 3.05 -4.78 -17.40
C SER A 147 2.95 -3.94 -16.14
N TRP A 148 3.91 -4.10 -15.22
CA TRP A 148 4.02 -3.18 -14.09
C TRP A 148 4.44 -1.78 -14.57
N ASN A 149 4.18 -0.76 -13.74
CA ASN A 149 4.53 0.61 -14.07
C ASN A 149 6.05 0.81 -14.33
N LEU A 150 6.39 1.37 -15.48
CA LEU A 150 7.77 1.44 -15.96
C LEU A 150 8.41 2.80 -15.66
N GLY A 151 9.37 2.83 -14.73
CA GLY A 151 10.45 3.83 -14.71
C GLY A 151 10.11 5.31 -14.46
N SER A 152 8.87 5.71 -14.18
CA SER A 152 8.55 7.13 -13.95
C SER A 152 7.44 7.36 -12.92
N SER A 153 7.78 7.34 -11.62
CA SER A 153 6.79 7.36 -10.54
C SER A 153 5.93 8.63 -10.48
N SER A 154 6.49 9.81 -10.74
CA SER A 154 5.75 11.07 -10.63
C SER A 154 4.89 11.41 -11.85
N THR A 155 5.25 10.93 -13.04
CA THR A 155 4.49 11.16 -14.28
C THR A 155 3.49 10.06 -14.57
N TRP A 156 3.63 8.88 -13.96
CA TRP A 156 2.75 7.74 -14.22
C TRP A 156 1.26 8.07 -14.04
N ALA A 157 0.86 8.79 -12.98
CA ALA A 157 -0.57 9.11 -12.80
C ALA A 157 -1.17 10.03 -13.88
N ILE A 158 -0.35 10.78 -14.61
CA ILE A 158 -0.82 11.77 -15.60
C ILE A 158 -0.42 11.44 -17.04
N ASP A 159 0.46 10.45 -17.24
CA ASP A 159 0.85 9.98 -18.57
C ASP A 159 -0.36 9.29 -19.24
N PRO A 160 -0.79 9.71 -20.44
CA PRO A 160 -1.89 9.06 -21.15
C PRO A 160 -1.65 7.58 -21.45
N GLU A 161 -0.40 7.16 -21.66
CA GLU A 161 -0.06 5.79 -22.05
C GLU A 161 0.01 4.83 -20.85
N SER A 162 0.19 5.38 -19.63
CA SER A 162 0.33 4.59 -18.41
C SER A 162 -0.94 3.87 -17.97
N VAL A 163 -2.09 4.20 -18.58
CA VAL A 163 -3.32 3.42 -18.37
C VAL A 163 -3.16 1.96 -18.82
N ASN A 164 -2.23 1.69 -19.73
CA ASN A 164 -1.90 0.34 -20.18
C ASN A 164 -0.96 -0.41 -19.22
N GLU A 165 -0.61 0.19 -18.09
CA GLU A 165 0.26 -0.37 -17.06
C GLU A 165 -0.52 -0.55 -15.75
N ILE A 166 -0.04 -1.43 -14.89
CA ILE A 166 -0.56 -1.60 -13.53
C ILE A 166 0.40 -0.92 -12.54
N GLY A 167 -0.13 -0.01 -11.74
CA GLY A 167 0.60 0.67 -10.69
C GLY A 167 0.84 -0.24 -9.49
N CYS A 168 2.09 -0.32 -9.04
CA CYS A 168 2.40 -0.90 -7.74
C CYS A 168 2.08 0.08 -6.60
N ILE A 169 1.92 -0.47 -5.38
CA ILE A 169 1.59 0.29 -4.16
C ILE A 169 2.54 1.48 -3.94
N HIS A 170 3.85 1.31 -4.17
CA HIS A 170 4.83 2.39 -4.00
C HIS A 170 4.68 3.53 -5.01
N THR A 171 4.08 3.27 -6.17
CA THR A 171 3.93 4.28 -7.22
C THR A 171 2.62 5.02 -7.10
N CYS A 172 1.54 4.36 -6.68
CA CYS A 172 0.28 5.04 -6.44
C CYS A 172 0.27 5.87 -5.15
N GLN A 173 1.21 5.64 -4.22
CA GLN A 173 1.27 6.38 -2.96
C GLN A 173 1.37 7.90 -3.19
N GLY A 174 0.38 8.64 -2.65
CA GLY A 174 0.30 10.09 -2.76
C GLY A 174 -0.29 10.61 -4.08
N LEU A 175 -0.78 9.72 -4.95
CA LEU A 175 -1.50 10.06 -6.18
C LEU A 175 -3.00 9.82 -5.98
N GLU A 176 -3.83 10.66 -6.60
CA GLU A 176 -5.28 10.61 -6.47
C GLU A 176 -5.92 10.29 -7.84
N PHE A 177 -6.90 9.40 -7.85
CA PHE A 177 -7.62 8.95 -9.05
C PHE A 177 -9.13 9.05 -8.83
N ASP A 178 -9.88 9.29 -9.90
CA ASP A 178 -11.35 9.31 -9.86
C ASP A 178 -11.93 7.88 -9.89
N TYR A 179 -11.21 6.94 -10.52
CA TYR A 179 -11.58 5.52 -10.57
C TYR A 179 -10.32 4.67 -10.47
N VAL A 180 -10.34 3.66 -9.60
CA VAL A 180 -9.22 2.73 -9.41
C VAL A 180 -9.70 1.30 -9.65
N GLY A 181 -8.98 0.58 -10.50
CA GLY A 181 -9.19 -0.85 -10.70
C GLY A 181 -8.19 -1.63 -9.87
N VAL A 182 -8.65 -2.29 -8.80
CA VAL A 182 -7.76 -3.05 -7.90
C VAL A 182 -7.75 -4.51 -8.31
N ILE A 183 -6.57 -5.06 -8.59
CA ILE A 183 -6.35 -6.49 -8.73
C ILE A 183 -5.75 -7.02 -7.43
N ILE A 184 -6.47 -7.92 -6.78
CA ILE A 184 -6.04 -8.62 -5.57
C ILE A 184 -5.45 -9.97 -5.98
N GLY A 185 -4.22 -10.26 -5.55
CA GLY A 185 -3.56 -11.53 -5.79
C GLY A 185 -3.85 -12.57 -4.72
N ASN A 186 -3.15 -13.70 -4.76
CA ASN A 186 -3.35 -14.80 -3.80
C ASN A 186 -2.82 -14.49 -2.39
N ASP A 187 -2.15 -13.34 -2.20
CA ASP A 187 -1.64 -12.89 -0.92
C ASP A 187 -2.73 -12.37 0.01
N LEU A 188 -3.92 -12.07 -0.50
CA LEU A 188 -5.11 -11.73 0.27
C LEU A 188 -6.31 -12.52 -0.24
N ARG A 189 -6.95 -13.29 0.63
CA ARG A 189 -8.12 -14.11 0.28
C ARG A 189 -9.13 -14.18 1.42
N TYR A 190 -10.36 -14.53 1.10
CA TYR A 190 -11.38 -14.85 2.09
C TYR A 190 -11.55 -16.37 2.21
N ASP A 191 -11.36 -16.91 3.41
CA ASP A 191 -11.59 -18.31 3.76
C ASP A 191 -12.10 -18.39 5.21
N ASN A 192 -13.43 -18.20 5.38
CA ASN A 192 -14.09 -18.03 6.69
C ASN A 192 -13.47 -16.90 7.55
N GLY A 193 -13.01 -15.85 6.89
CA GLY A 193 -12.27 -14.73 7.46
C GLY A 193 -11.20 -14.25 6.49
N ILE A 194 -10.64 -13.07 6.74
CA ILE A 194 -9.56 -12.53 5.91
C ILE A 194 -8.25 -13.25 6.20
N VAL A 195 -7.61 -13.77 5.14
CA VAL A 195 -6.33 -14.48 5.22
C VAL A 195 -5.30 -13.74 4.38
N THR A 196 -4.20 -13.34 5.02
CA THR A 196 -3.01 -12.81 4.35
C THR A 196 -1.91 -13.87 4.27
N ASP A 197 -1.28 -14.02 3.11
CA ASP A 197 -0.22 -15.00 2.87
C ASP A 197 1.00 -14.34 2.22
N PHE A 198 1.97 -14.00 3.06
CA PHE A 198 3.23 -13.40 2.64
C PHE A 198 4.05 -14.26 1.67
N PHE A 199 3.83 -15.59 1.61
CA PHE A 199 4.54 -16.45 0.66
C PHE A 199 3.97 -16.39 -0.76
N GLN A 200 2.78 -15.82 -0.93
CA GLN A 200 2.16 -15.55 -2.22
C GLN A 200 2.53 -14.17 -2.78
N ARG A 201 3.28 -13.34 -2.01
CA ARG A 201 3.88 -12.11 -2.52
C ARG A 201 5.07 -12.42 -3.43
N ALA A 202 5.33 -11.50 -4.35
CA ALA A 202 6.43 -11.58 -5.29
C ALA A 202 7.77 -11.69 -4.54
N ARG A 203 8.68 -12.55 -5.01
CA ARG A 203 10.03 -12.69 -4.43
C ARG A 203 10.87 -11.44 -4.64
N THR A 204 10.53 -10.66 -5.67
CA THR A 204 11.16 -9.37 -5.94
C THR A 204 10.71 -8.26 -4.98
N ASP A 205 9.65 -8.48 -4.20
CA ASP A 205 9.20 -7.51 -3.21
C ASP A 205 10.29 -7.32 -2.13
N GLN A 206 10.70 -6.06 -1.94
CA GLN A 206 11.71 -5.72 -0.95
C GLN A 206 11.11 -5.46 0.44
N SER A 207 9.80 -5.23 0.55
CA SER A 207 9.10 -4.99 1.82
C SER A 207 9.11 -6.23 2.72
N ILE A 208 9.00 -7.43 2.13
CA ILE A 208 8.93 -8.72 2.85
C ILE A 208 10.28 -9.20 3.42
N LYS A 209 11.42 -8.64 2.99
CA LYS A 209 12.75 -9.14 3.40
C LYS A 209 13.00 -9.05 4.91
N GLY A 210 12.35 -8.12 5.61
CA GLY A 210 12.41 -8.00 7.08
C GLY A 210 11.50 -8.99 7.80
N LEU A 211 10.35 -9.32 7.22
CA LEU A 211 9.34 -10.20 7.82
C LEU A 211 9.78 -11.67 7.85
N VAL A 212 10.48 -12.13 6.81
CA VAL A 212 11.03 -13.50 6.74
C VAL A 212 12.06 -13.77 7.85
N LEU A 213 12.87 -12.76 8.21
CA LEU A 213 13.89 -12.87 9.27
C LEU A 213 13.31 -12.93 10.69
N CYS A 214 12.15 -12.31 10.93
CA CYS A 214 11.47 -12.37 12.23
C CYS A 214 10.93 -13.78 12.54
N GLN A 215 10.61 -14.59 11.52
CA GLN A 215 10.06 -15.93 11.71
C GLN A 215 11.09 -17.02 12.02
N GLU A 216 12.37 -16.88 11.64
CA GLU A 216 13.40 -17.88 12.00
C GLU A 216 13.59 -18.04 13.52
N LYS A 217 13.07 -17.09 14.31
CA LYS A 217 13.04 -17.16 15.78
C LYS A 217 11.83 -17.91 16.36
N VAL A 218 10.92 -18.44 15.54
CA VAL A 218 9.71 -19.16 16.00
C VAL A 218 9.80 -20.66 15.62
N PRO A 219 9.72 -21.59 16.58
CA PRO A 219 10.00 -23.00 16.34
C PRO A 219 8.96 -23.70 15.43
N VAL A 220 9.46 -24.59 14.57
CA VAL A 220 8.78 -25.28 13.45
C VAL A 220 7.51 -26.07 13.82
N LYS A 221 7.26 -26.37 15.10
CA LYS A 221 6.07 -27.11 15.55
C LYS A 221 4.76 -26.32 15.58
N MET A 222 4.79 -24.99 15.37
CA MET A 222 3.61 -24.11 15.40
C MET A 222 2.99 -23.82 14.01
N ARG A 223 3.33 -24.60 12.96
CA ARG A 223 2.83 -24.35 11.59
C ARG A 223 1.40 -24.87 11.31
N ASN A 224 0.83 -25.71 12.17
CA ASN A 224 -0.44 -26.42 11.92
C ASN A 224 -1.51 -26.14 12.99
N MET A 225 -1.75 -24.89 13.38
CA MET A 225 -2.90 -24.54 14.23
C MET A 225 -3.73 -23.43 13.59
N HIS A 226 -5.01 -23.76 13.34
CA HIS A 226 -6.10 -22.93 12.81
C HIS A 226 -6.51 -21.77 13.77
N SER A 227 -5.56 -21.07 14.36
CA SER A 227 -5.84 -19.99 15.30
C SER A 227 -4.73 -18.96 15.24
N TYR A 228 -4.72 -18.19 14.15
CA TYR A 228 -3.96 -16.95 14.05
C TYR A 228 -4.96 -15.79 13.98
N THR A 229 -5.63 -15.51 15.09
CA THR A 229 -6.43 -14.27 15.25
C THR A 229 -5.62 -13.12 15.86
N GLN A 230 -4.30 -13.26 16.05
CA GLN A 230 -3.46 -12.19 16.62
C GLN A 230 -2.01 -12.23 16.10
N LEU A 231 -1.84 -12.26 14.77
CA LEU A 231 -0.65 -11.60 14.22
C LEU A 231 -1.08 -10.17 13.90
N PRO A 232 -0.28 -9.16 14.25
CA PRO A 232 -0.65 -7.79 13.95
C PRO A 232 -0.86 -7.67 12.45
N VAL A 233 -2.03 -7.18 12.07
CA VAL A 233 -2.46 -6.94 10.68
C VAL A 233 -1.69 -5.74 10.08
N HIS A 234 -0.45 -5.50 10.53
CA HIS A 234 0.40 -4.33 10.23
C HIS A 234 0.93 -4.29 8.78
N CYS A 235 0.47 -5.17 7.88
CA CYS A 235 0.86 -5.15 6.46
C CYS A 235 -0.33 -5.44 5.54
N ILE A 236 -1.52 -5.00 5.93
CA ILE A 236 -2.63 -4.82 4.99
C ILE A 236 -2.52 -3.37 4.49
N ASP A 237 -1.71 -3.18 3.45
CA ASP A 237 -1.54 -1.87 2.79
C ASP A 237 -2.77 -1.60 1.92
N PHE A 238 -3.81 -1.01 2.51
CA PHE A 238 -4.89 -0.39 1.74
C PHE A 238 -4.75 1.12 1.84
N PHE A 239 -4.72 1.75 0.67
CA PHE A 239 -4.76 3.19 0.53
C PHE A 239 -5.86 3.58 -0.44
N LEU A 240 -6.61 4.58 0.00
CA LEU A 240 -7.63 5.31 -0.74
C LEU A 240 -7.04 6.44 -1.59
#